data_AF-A0A258XL63-F1
#
_entry.id   AF-A0A258XL63-F1
#
_cell.length_a   1.000
_cell.length_b   1.000
_cell.length_c   1.000
_cell.angle_alpha   90.00
_cell.angle_beta   90.00
_cell.angle_gamma   90.00
#
_symmetry.space_group_name_H-M   'P 1'
#
loop_
_entity.id
_entity.type
_entity.pdbx_description
1 polymer ?
#
loop_
_entity_poly.entity_id
_entity_poly.type
_entity_poly.pdbx_seq_one_letter_code
_entity_poly.pdbx_strand_id
1 'polypeptide(L)'
;ERSFSRLAVEESARLLQFFGCETRIFDPFDLPLPDQISGDNHPAVHELREHSLWSEAQVWCSPERHGQITGIMKAQIDHLPLAYKGLRPTQGRALAVMQVCAGSQSFNSVNTLRILGRWMRMFTIPNQSSVAKAYDEFDEAGRMKPSSYYDRIVDVMEELVRFTVLLRPHADQLVDRYSERKDRNEPVDTPVEAAGIAQSMTR
;
A
#
# COMPACT_ATOMS: atom_id res chain seq x y z
N GLU A 1 -5.06 -10.78 -21.56
CA GLU A 1 -5.67 -9.51 -22.06
C GLU A 1 -6.51 -8.76 -21.02
N ARG A 2 -7.36 -9.42 -20.21
CA ARG A 2 -8.22 -8.74 -19.23
C ARG A 2 -7.92 -9.16 -17.79
N SER A 3 -7.56 -8.20 -16.93
CA SER A 3 -7.25 -8.42 -15.50
C SER A 3 -8.19 -7.60 -14.64
N PHE A 4 -9.04 -8.26 -13.82
CA PHE A 4 -9.99 -7.56 -12.96
C PHE A 4 -9.33 -6.81 -11.80
N SER A 5 -8.14 -7.24 -11.35
CA SER A 5 -7.37 -6.47 -10.36
C SER A 5 -6.85 -5.18 -10.97
N ARG A 6 -6.41 -5.20 -12.24
CA ARG A 6 -6.03 -3.98 -12.96
C ARG A 6 -7.22 -3.04 -13.11
N LEU A 7 -8.38 -3.56 -13.55
CA LEU A 7 -9.59 -2.74 -13.70
C LEU A 7 -10.06 -2.15 -12.36
N ALA A 8 -10.00 -2.92 -11.26
CA ALA A 8 -10.31 -2.41 -9.92
C ALA A 8 -9.33 -1.30 -9.49
N VAL A 9 -8.03 -1.44 -9.79
CA VAL A 9 -7.02 -0.39 -9.53
C VAL A 9 -7.26 0.85 -10.38
N GLU A 10 -7.68 0.71 -11.64
CA GLU A 10 -8.03 1.84 -12.50
C GLU A 10 -9.25 2.61 -11.95
N GLU A 11 -10.27 1.92 -11.44
CA GLU A 11 -11.40 2.60 -10.76
C GLU A 11 -10.96 3.29 -9.46
N SER A 12 -10.12 2.63 -8.66
CA SER A 12 -9.51 3.25 -7.48
C SER A 12 -8.73 4.51 -7.84
N ALA A 13 -7.96 4.50 -8.93
CA ALA A 13 -7.21 5.67 -9.40
C ALA A 13 -8.15 6.81 -9.83
N ARG A 14 -9.24 6.52 -10.54
CA ARG A 14 -10.26 7.54 -10.89
C ARG A 14 -10.89 8.17 -9.64
N LEU A 15 -11.20 7.36 -8.63
CA LEU A 15 -11.74 7.83 -7.36
C LEU A 15 -10.73 8.69 -6.58
N LEU A 16 -9.47 8.27 -6.51
CA LEU A 16 -8.40 9.05 -5.88
C LEU A 16 -8.18 10.38 -6.59
N GLN A 17 -8.18 10.41 -7.92
CA GLN A 17 -8.11 11.64 -8.71
C GLN A 17 -9.32 12.55 -8.44
N PHE A 18 -10.52 11.98 -8.35
CA PHE A 18 -11.73 12.72 -7.96
C PHE A 18 -11.59 13.33 -6.56
N PHE A 19 -10.97 12.63 -5.61
CA PHE A 19 -10.64 13.14 -4.29
C PHE A 19 -9.41 14.07 -4.24
N GLY A 20 -8.82 14.40 -5.40
CA GLY A 20 -7.76 15.39 -5.53
C GLY A 20 -6.33 14.85 -5.42
N CYS A 21 -6.12 13.53 -5.54
CA CYS A 21 -4.80 12.92 -5.52
C CYS A 21 -4.15 12.81 -6.90
N GLU A 22 -2.83 12.92 -6.96
CA GLU A 22 -2.03 12.42 -8.09
C GLU A 22 -1.85 10.91 -7.95
N THR A 23 -1.94 10.16 -9.06
CA THR A 23 -1.87 8.69 -9.05
C THR A 23 -0.88 8.18 -10.09
N ARG A 24 -0.06 7.19 -9.74
CA ARG A 24 0.76 6.40 -10.67
C ARG A 24 0.42 4.92 -10.53
N ILE A 25 0.22 4.23 -11.66
CA ILE A 25 -0.03 2.79 -11.71
C ILE A 25 1.20 2.14 -12.35
N PHE A 26 1.91 1.32 -11.58
CA PHE A 26 3.06 0.57 -12.08
C PHE A 26 2.60 -0.60 -12.96
N ASP A 27 3.21 -0.76 -14.14
CA ASP A 27 3.01 -1.92 -15.02
C ASP A 27 4.09 -2.98 -14.77
N PRO A 28 3.77 -4.14 -14.18
CA PRO A 28 4.75 -5.16 -13.85
C PRO A 28 5.06 -6.11 -15.01
N PHE A 29 4.68 -5.80 -16.26
CA PHE A 29 4.77 -6.73 -17.40
C PHE A 29 6.19 -7.30 -17.62
N ASP A 30 7.22 -6.48 -17.49
CA ASP A 30 8.63 -6.84 -17.67
C ASP A 30 9.41 -6.94 -16.34
N LEU A 31 8.73 -6.93 -15.19
CA LEU A 31 9.37 -7.03 -13.88
C LEU A 31 9.99 -8.44 -13.70
N PRO A 32 11.32 -8.55 -13.50
CA PRO A 32 11.96 -9.84 -13.29
C PRO A 32 11.60 -10.42 -11.91
N LEU A 33 11.82 -11.73 -11.72
CA LEU A 33 11.81 -12.28 -10.37
C LEU A 33 12.96 -11.68 -9.53
N PRO A 34 12.80 -11.55 -8.21
CA PRO A 34 13.89 -11.16 -7.32
C PRO A 34 15.13 -12.03 -7.55
N ASP A 35 16.31 -11.40 -7.58
CA ASP A 35 17.61 -12.02 -7.81
C ASP A 35 17.82 -12.69 -9.19
N GLN A 36 16.84 -12.63 -10.10
CA GLN A 36 16.98 -13.16 -11.46
C GLN A 36 17.98 -12.34 -12.29
N ILE A 37 18.01 -11.02 -12.07
CA ILE A 37 18.99 -10.11 -12.64
C ILE A 37 19.93 -9.69 -11.52
N SER A 38 21.25 -9.74 -11.78
CA SER A 38 22.25 -9.44 -10.77
C SER A 38 22.02 -8.06 -10.12
N GLY A 39 21.86 -8.06 -8.79
CA GLY A 39 21.59 -6.87 -7.99
C GLY A 39 20.24 -6.19 -8.27
N ASP A 40 19.29 -6.90 -8.86
CA ASP A 40 18.02 -6.39 -9.39
C ASP A 40 18.20 -5.15 -10.28
N ASN A 41 19.29 -5.09 -11.03
CA ASN A 41 19.59 -3.96 -11.91
C ASN A 41 18.77 -4.04 -13.20
N HIS A 42 17.48 -3.76 -13.10
CA HIS A 42 16.51 -3.81 -14.19
C HIS A 42 15.66 -2.54 -14.24
N PRO A 43 15.35 -1.97 -15.43
CA PRO A 43 14.54 -0.75 -15.55
C PRO A 43 13.22 -0.78 -14.77
N ALA A 44 12.43 -1.86 -14.90
CA ALA A 44 11.18 -2.02 -14.17
C ALA A 44 11.35 -2.02 -12.63
N VAL A 45 12.46 -2.55 -12.11
CA VAL A 45 12.75 -2.54 -10.68
C VAL A 45 13.06 -1.11 -10.22
N HIS A 46 13.84 -0.36 -11.01
CA HIS A 46 14.14 1.04 -10.72
C HIS A 46 12.87 1.89 -10.73
N GLU A 47 12.03 1.75 -11.75
CA GLU A 47 10.75 2.46 -11.87
C GLU A 47 9.82 2.16 -10.68
N LEU A 48 9.68 0.90 -10.30
CA LEU A 48 8.89 0.48 -9.13
C LEU A 48 9.40 1.13 -7.84
N ARG A 49 10.74 1.14 -7.64
CA ARG A 49 11.35 1.77 -6.47
C ARG A 49 11.17 3.28 -6.48
N GLU A 50 11.25 3.94 -7.63
CA GLU A 50 10.98 5.36 -7.78
C GLU A 50 9.52 5.71 -7.50
N HIS A 51 8.56 4.90 -7.98
CA HIS A 51 7.14 5.06 -7.65
C HIS A 51 6.90 4.94 -6.15
N SER A 52 7.51 3.95 -5.51
CA SER A 52 7.40 3.74 -4.06
C SER A 52 7.99 4.92 -3.28
N LEU A 53 9.18 5.40 -3.68
CA LEU A 53 9.82 6.58 -3.08
C LEU A 53 8.96 7.84 -3.22
N TRP A 54 8.40 8.08 -4.41
CA TRP A 54 7.51 9.20 -4.70
C TRP A 54 6.19 9.14 -3.92
N SER A 55 5.66 7.94 -3.66
CA SER A 55 4.34 7.78 -3.05
C SER A 55 4.27 8.31 -1.61
N GLU A 56 3.12 8.89 -1.24
CA GLU A 56 2.74 9.13 0.17
C GLU A 56 1.84 7.99 0.71
N ALA A 57 1.19 7.27 -0.21
CA ALA A 57 0.30 6.15 0.06
C ALA A 57 0.27 5.17 -1.13
N GLN A 58 -0.12 3.93 -0.88
CA GLN A 58 -0.22 2.90 -1.91
C GLN A 58 -1.55 2.15 -1.85
N VAL A 59 -1.97 1.62 -2.99
CA VAL A 59 -3.09 0.68 -3.12
C VAL A 59 -2.54 -0.62 -3.70
N TRP A 60 -2.67 -1.72 -2.98
CA TRP A 60 -2.27 -3.05 -3.46
C TRP A 60 -3.50 -3.89 -3.76
N CYS A 61 -3.64 -4.32 -5.01
CA CYS A 61 -4.74 -5.19 -5.44
C CYS A 61 -4.23 -6.50 -6.02
N SER A 62 -4.48 -7.61 -5.33
CA SER A 62 -4.14 -8.95 -5.84
C SER A 62 -5.40 -9.71 -6.22
N PRO A 63 -5.44 -10.37 -7.39
CA PRO A 63 -6.33 -11.51 -7.58
C PRO A 63 -6.02 -12.60 -6.57
N GLU A 64 -6.99 -13.47 -6.33
CA GLU A 64 -6.75 -14.72 -5.62
C GLU A 64 -6.46 -15.85 -6.62
N ARG A 65 -5.25 -16.40 -6.57
CA ARG A 65 -4.82 -17.53 -7.41
C ARG A 65 -4.47 -18.70 -6.50
N HIS A 66 -5.14 -19.84 -6.71
CA HIS A 66 -5.03 -21.01 -5.83
C HIS A 66 -5.22 -20.68 -4.34
N GLY A 67 -6.16 -19.76 -4.04
CA GLY A 67 -6.50 -19.37 -2.66
C GLY A 67 -5.49 -18.41 -2.00
N GLN A 68 -4.51 -17.87 -2.75
CA GLN A 68 -3.43 -17.03 -2.22
C GLN A 68 -3.20 -15.78 -3.07
N ILE A 69 -2.36 -14.86 -2.58
CA ILE A 69 -1.85 -13.74 -3.38
C ILE A 69 -1.14 -14.26 -4.64
N THR A 70 -1.13 -13.46 -5.70
CA THR A 70 -0.39 -13.82 -6.90
C THR A 70 1.12 -13.69 -6.71
N GLY A 71 1.89 -14.52 -7.42
CA GLY A 71 3.35 -14.38 -7.50
C GLY A 71 3.77 -13.01 -8.06
N ILE A 72 2.98 -12.44 -8.98
CA ILE A 72 3.23 -11.10 -9.55
C ILE A 72 3.10 -10.00 -8.48
N MET A 73 2.05 -10.04 -7.65
CA MET A 73 1.90 -9.09 -6.56
C MET A 73 3.04 -9.24 -5.53
N LYS A 74 3.41 -10.49 -5.22
CA LYS A 74 4.48 -10.77 -4.27
C LYS A 74 5.85 -10.30 -4.78
N ALA A 75 6.15 -10.54 -6.06
CA ALA A 75 7.40 -10.11 -6.69
C ALA A 75 7.57 -8.58 -6.65
N GLN A 76 6.50 -7.81 -6.90
CA GLN A 76 6.55 -6.35 -6.73
C GLN A 76 6.93 -5.95 -5.30
N ILE A 77 6.31 -6.55 -4.29
CA ILE A 77 6.62 -6.24 -2.88
C ILE A 77 8.05 -6.67 -2.52
N ASP A 78 8.52 -7.81 -3.04
CA ASP A 78 9.87 -8.31 -2.78
C ASP A 78 10.97 -7.41 -3.36
N HIS A 79 10.66 -6.67 -4.43
CA HIS A 79 11.56 -5.67 -5.02
C HIS A 79 11.62 -4.33 -4.26
N LEU A 80 10.79 -4.16 -3.23
CA LEU A 80 10.77 -2.97 -2.36
C LEU A 80 11.60 -3.22 -1.09
N PRO A 81 12.84 -2.71 -1.00
CA PRO A 81 13.66 -2.89 0.20
C PRO A 81 13.16 -2.02 1.36
N LEU A 82 13.36 -2.48 2.61
CA LEU A 82 13.09 -1.67 3.80
C LEU A 82 14.03 -0.46 3.95
N ALA A 83 15.24 -0.57 3.40
CA ALA A 83 16.24 0.49 3.34
C ALA A 83 17.07 0.36 2.05
N TYR A 84 17.26 1.47 1.34
CA TYR A 84 18.05 1.54 0.11
C TYR A 84 18.74 2.90 0.02
N LYS A 85 20.09 2.91 0.03
CA LYS A 85 20.90 4.15 -0.03
C LYS A 85 20.47 5.21 1.00
N GLY A 86 20.13 4.78 2.22
CA GLY A 86 19.63 5.66 3.29
C GLY A 86 18.15 6.05 3.17
N LEU A 87 17.49 5.73 2.06
CA LEU A 87 16.06 5.96 1.84
C LEU A 87 15.24 4.78 2.34
N ARG A 88 13.98 5.04 2.71
CA ARG A 88 13.02 4.04 3.19
C ARG A 88 11.76 4.11 2.31
N PRO A 89 11.68 3.31 1.23
CA PRO A 89 10.64 3.45 0.19
C PRO A 89 9.20 3.25 0.66
N THR A 90 8.95 2.49 1.72
CA THR A 90 7.58 2.18 2.17
C THR A 90 7.27 2.66 3.58
N GLN A 91 8.28 2.84 4.43
CA GLN A 91 8.09 3.10 5.84
C GLN A 91 7.28 4.39 6.08
N GLY A 92 6.29 4.32 6.98
CA GLY A 92 5.50 5.48 7.40
C GLY A 92 4.40 5.90 6.41
N ARG A 93 4.32 5.27 5.23
CA ARG A 93 3.29 5.56 4.21
C ARG A 93 1.99 4.83 4.51
N ALA A 94 0.87 5.39 4.07
CA ALA A 94 -0.43 4.74 4.18
C ALA A 94 -0.60 3.62 3.14
N LEU A 95 -1.38 2.58 3.46
CA LEU A 95 -1.65 1.47 2.57
C LEU A 95 -3.13 1.07 2.60
N ALA A 96 -3.75 0.96 1.43
CA ALA A 96 -5.01 0.25 1.24
C ALA A 96 -4.77 -1.10 0.55
N VAL A 97 -5.48 -2.14 0.99
CA VAL A 97 -5.40 -3.48 0.38
C VAL A 97 -6.73 -3.88 -0.23
N MET A 98 -6.65 -4.49 -1.41
CA MET A 98 -7.80 -4.93 -2.19
C MET A 98 -7.55 -6.32 -2.77
N GLN A 99 -8.63 -7.06 -3.03
CA GLN A 99 -8.57 -8.27 -3.86
C GLN A 99 -9.76 -8.40 -4.79
N VAL A 100 -9.57 -9.23 -5.81
CA VAL A 100 -10.64 -9.72 -6.69
C VAL A 100 -10.64 -11.25 -6.68
N CYS A 101 -11.83 -11.83 -6.68
CA CYS A 101 -12.04 -13.28 -6.72
C CYS A 101 -12.78 -13.67 -8.00
N ALA A 102 -12.40 -14.80 -8.59
CA ALA A 102 -13.20 -15.42 -9.65
C ALA A 102 -14.42 -16.17 -9.09
N GLY A 103 -14.38 -16.63 -7.83
CA GLY A 103 -15.45 -17.38 -7.20
C GLY A 103 -16.20 -16.58 -6.13
N SER A 104 -16.75 -17.30 -5.16
CA SER A 104 -17.32 -16.73 -3.93
C SER A 104 -16.32 -15.81 -3.22
N GLN A 105 -16.84 -14.91 -2.40
CA GLN A 105 -16.03 -13.96 -1.66
C GLN A 105 -15.00 -14.69 -0.78
N SER A 106 -13.78 -14.17 -0.76
CA SER A 106 -12.66 -14.63 0.05
C SER A 106 -11.92 -13.41 0.62
N PHE A 107 -11.03 -13.65 1.58
CA PHE A 107 -10.20 -12.60 2.19
C PHE A 107 -8.72 -13.01 2.29
N ASN A 108 -8.33 -14.14 1.70
CA ASN A 108 -6.98 -14.67 1.87
C ASN A 108 -5.92 -13.70 1.34
N SER A 109 -6.17 -13.12 0.16
CA SER A 109 -5.20 -12.22 -0.47
C SER A 109 -5.05 -10.91 0.32
N VAL A 110 -6.16 -10.25 0.71
CA VAL A 110 -6.09 -9.02 1.52
C VAL A 110 -5.50 -9.26 2.92
N ASN A 111 -5.75 -10.41 3.53
CA ASN A 111 -5.15 -10.76 4.82
C ASN A 111 -3.63 -10.87 4.72
N THR A 112 -3.13 -11.56 3.70
CA THR A 112 -1.69 -11.65 3.44
C THR A 112 -1.11 -10.28 3.08
N LEU A 113 -1.77 -9.48 2.25
CA LEU A 113 -1.31 -8.13 1.90
C LEU A 113 -1.24 -7.20 3.12
N ARG A 114 -2.19 -7.30 4.06
CA ARG A 114 -2.17 -6.55 5.32
C ARG A 114 -0.97 -6.92 6.19
N ILE A 115 -0.69 -8.22 6.29
CA ILE A 115 0.51 -8.72 6.98
C ILE A 115 1.76 -8.18 6.26
N LEU A 116 1.84 -8.25 4.93
CA LEU A 116 2.97 -7.68 4.18
C LEU A 116 3.11 -6.17 4.42
N GLY A 117 2.02 -5.40 4.44
CA GLY A 117 2.04 -3.97 4.76
C GLY A 117 2.66 -3.66 6.12
N ARG A 118 2.34 -4.49 7.13
CA ARG A 118 2.99 -4.42 8.45
C ARG A 118 4.51 -4.69 8.37
N TRP A 119 4.92 -5.72 7.62
CA TRP A 119 6.34 -6.01 7.39
C TRP A 119 7.06 -4.83 6.71
N MET A 120 6.40 -4.20 5.75
CA MET A 120 6.87 -3.01 5.02
C MET A 120 6.78 -1.72 5.85
N ARG A 121 6.37 -1.81 7.12
CA ARG A 121 6.24 -0.70 8.08
C ARG A 121 5.31 0.41 7.58
N MET A 122 4.25 0.03 6.87
CA MET A 122 3.20 0.92 6.37
C MET A 122 2.04 0.99 7.35
N PHE A 123 1.34 2.13 7.36
CA PHE A 123 0.07 2.29 8.07
C PHE A 123 -1.06 1.75 7.19
N THR A 124 -1.37 0.45 7.34
CA THR A 124 -2.45 -0.17 6.58
C THR A 124 -3.80 0.23 7.16
N ILE A 125 -4.61 0.96 6.38
CA ILE A 125 -5.92 1.46 6.81
C ILE A 125 -6.86 0.29 7.17
N PRO A 126 -7.82 0.48 8.10
CA PRO A 126 -8.69 -0.61 8.54
C PRO A 126 -9.60 -1.13 7.44
N ASN A 127 -10.16 -0.26 6.60
CA ASN A 127 -11.07 -0.67 5.53
C ASN A 127 -10.33 -1.38 4.38
N GLN A 128 -11.03 -2.26 3.66
CA GLN A 128 -10.49 -3.05 2.55
C GLN A 128 -11.59 -3.49 1.57
N SER A 129 -11.19 -3.82 0.35
CA SER A 129 -12.12 -4.32 -0.69
C SER A 129 -11.84 -5.78 -1.07
N SER A 130 -12.90 -6.57 -1.22
CA SER A 130 -12.85 -7.93 -1.77
C SER A 130 -14.06 -8.16 -2.68
N VAL A 131 -13.83 -8.09 -3.99
CA VAL A 131 -14.87 -8.22 -5.02
C VAL A 131 -15.03 -9.69 -5.42
N ALA A 132 -16.16 -10.28 -5.08
CA ALA A 132 -16.49 -11.66 -5.47
C ALA A 132 -16.97 -11.72 -6.92
N LYS A 133 -16.80 -12.87 -7.58
CA LYS A 133 -17.22 -13.10 -8.97
C LYS A 133 -16.93 -11.89 -9.86
N ALA A 134 -15.71 -11.38 -9.82
CA ALA A 134 -15.39 -10.06 -10.37
C ALA A 134 -15.75 -9.93 -11.87
N TYR A 135 -15.85 -11.03 -12.62
CA TYR A 135 -16.31 -10.99 -14.01
C TYR A 135 -17.76 -10.48 -14.18
N ASP A 136 -18.62 -10.62 -13.17
CA ASP A 136 -20.00 -10.12 -13.18
C ASP A 136 -20.08 -8.60 -12.88
N GLU A 137 -19.06 -8.07 -12.19
CA GLU A 137 -19.04 -6.70 -11.66
C GLU A 137 -18.47 -5.67 -12.64
N PHE A 138 -17.86 -6.10 -13.76
CA PHE A 138 -17.32 -5.19 -14.78
C PHE A 138 -18.06 -5.36 -16.11
N ASP A 139 -18.34 -4.25 -16.79
CA ASP A 139 -18.96 -4.23 -18.11
C ASP A 139 -17.97 -4.53 -19.24
N GLU A 140 -18.42 -4.54 -20.50
CA GLU A 140 -17.56 -4.84 -21.65
C GLU A 140 -16.43 -3.81 -21.85
N ALA A 141 -16.65 -2.55 -21.46
CA ALA A 141 -15.65 -1.49 -21.52
C ALA A 141 -14.64 -1.54 -20.36
N GLY A 142 -14.78 -2.49 -19.45
CA GLY A 142 -13.91 -2.63 -18.28
C GLY A 142 -14.22 -1.66 -17.15
N ARG A 143 -15.40 -1.04 -17.15
CA ARG A 143 -15.88 -0.19 -16.06
C ARG A 143 -16.62 -1.03 -15.03
N MET A 144 -16.42 -0.70 -13.75
CA MET A 144 -17.16 -1.38 -12.68
C MET A 144 -18.61 -0.90 -12.65
N LYS A 145 -19.55 -1.84 -12.56
CA LYS A 145 -20.98 -1.56 -12.48
C LYS A 145 -21.32 -0.98 -11.10
N PRO A 146 -22.41 -0.20 -10.97
CA PRO A 146 -22.92 0.19 -9.66
C PRO A 146 -23.29 -1.04 -8.82
N SER A 147 -22.61 -1.20 -7.68
CA SER A 147 -22.86 -2.30 -6.75
C SER A 147 -22.30 -1.95 -5.36
N SER A 148 -22.67 -2.73 -4.35
CA SER A 148 -22.10 -2.58 -3.00
C SER A 148 -20.58 -2.80 -2.96
N TYR A 149 -20.02 -3.51 -3.96
CA TYR A 149 -18.58 -3.62 -4.12
C TYR A 149 -17.95 -2.31 -4.59
N TYR A 150 -18.61 -1.58 -5.50
CA TYR A 150 -18.13 -0.28 -5.94
C TYR A 150 -18.20 0.74 -4.79
N ASP A 151 -19.32 0.79 -4.06
CA ASP A 151 -19.46 1.65 -2.88
C ASP A 151 -18.35 1.38 -1.85
N ARG A 152 -18.00 0.11 -1.63
CA ARG A 152 -16.87 -0.25 -0.77
C ARG A 152 -15.53 0.28 -1.29
N ILE A 153 -15.29 0.27 -2.60
CA ILE A 153 -14.05 0.85 -3.15
C ILE A 153 -14.02 2.37 -2.91
N VAL A 154 -15.16 3.05 -3.06
CA VAL A 154 -15.30 4.48 -2.71
C VAL A 154 -14.91 4.71 -1.25
N ASP A 155 -15.48 3.95 -0.31
CA ASP A 155 -15.16 4.07 1.12
C ASP A 155 -13.66 3.86 1.41
N VAL A 156 -13.04 2.86 0.78
CA VAL A 156 -11.63 2.54 0.99
C VAL A 156 -10.73 3.64 0.43
N MET A 157 -11.05 4.19 -0.74
CA MET A 157 -10.27 5.28 -1.33
C MET A 157 -10.45 6.58 -0.53
N GLU A 158 -11.66 6.89 -0.07
CA GLU A 158 -11.90 8.05 0.79
C GLU A 158 -11.11 7.93 2.10
N GLU A 159 -11.16 6.76 2.76
CA GLU A 159 -10.41 6.50 3.98
C GLU A 159 -8.90 6.62 3.75
N LEU A 160 -8.39 6.08 2.64
CA LEU A 160 -6.97 6.19 2.28
C LEU A 160 -6.54 7.66 2.17
N VAL A 161 -7.32 8.52 1.50
CA VAL A 161 -7.01 9.95 1.38
C VAL A 161 -6.97 10.62 2.74
N ARG A 162 -7.99 10.39 3.58
CA ARG A 162 -8.07 10.98 4.93
C ARG A 162 -6.87 10.58 5.80
N PHE A 163 -6.51 9.30 5.82
CA PHE A 163 -5.32 8.83 6.56
C PHE A 163 -4.02 9.37 5.98
N THR A 164 -3.90 9.46 4.65
CA THR A 164 -2.68 9.98 4.01
C THR A 164 -2.46 11.44 4.39
N VAL A 165 -3.49 12.28 4.30
CA VAL A 165 -3.43 13.70 4.70
C VAL A 165 -3.10 13.85 6.19
N LEU A 166 -3.64 12.98 7.04
CA LEU A 166 -3.36 12.96 8.48
C LEU A 166 -1.91 12.58 8.78
N LEU A 167 -1.36 11.57 8.10
CA LEU A 167 -0.06 10.99 8.44
C LEU A 167 1.12 11.73 7.78
N ARG A 168 0.96 12.22 6.55
CA ARG A 168 2.08 12.77 5.76
C ARG A 168 2.87 13.90 6.42
N PRO A 169 2.27 14.86 7.18
CA PRO A 169 3.05 15.93 7.81
C PRO A 169 3.89 15.44 9.00
N HIS A 170 3.61 14.23 9.49
CA HIS A 170 4.23 13.65 10.67
C HIS A 170 5.08 12.41 10.34
N ALA A 171 5.33 12.13 9.05
CA ALA A 171 5.99 10.90 8.62
C ALA A 171 7.34 10.68 9.31
N ASP A 172 8.19 11.71 9.39
CA ASP A 172 9.51 11.64 10.04
C ASP A 172 9.39 11.35 11.55
N GLN A 173 8.47 12.03 12.24
CA GLN A 173 8.21 11.82 13.66
C GLN A 173 7.70 10.41 13.95
N LEU A 174 6.78 9.89 13.12
CA LEU A 174 6.18 8.57 13.30
C LEU A 174 7.19 7.42 13.10
N VAL A 175 8.30 7.67 12.41
CA VAL A 175 9.34 6.67 12.15
C VAL A 175 10.62 6.88 12.96
N ASP A 176 10.71 7.97 13.71
CA ASP A 176 11.80 8.21 14.65
C ASP A 176 11.63 7.36 15.92
N ARG A 177 12.26 6.17 15.91
CA ARG A 177 12.13 5.17 16.97
C ARG A 177 13.25 5.25 18.00
N TYR A 178 12.88 5.08 19.27
CA TYR A 178 13.80 4.97 20.40
C TYR A 178 14.98 4.02 20.15
N SER A 179 14.73 2.80 19.64
CA SER A 179 15.81 1.83 19.40
C SER A 179 16.82 2.32 18.36
N GLU A 180 16.37 3.04 17.33
CA GLU A 180 17.26 3.60 16.31
C GLU A 180 18.06 4.79 16.86
N ARG A 181 17.46 5.63 17.72
CA ARG A 181 18.18 6.69 18.45
C ARG A 181 19.24 6.12 19.40
N LYS A 182 18.90 5.04 20.10
CA LYS A 182 19.83 4.31 20.98
C LYS A 182 21.05 3.81 20.20
N ASP A 183 20.84 3.21 19.02
CA ASP A 183 21.93 2.71 18.18
C ASP A 183 22.84 3.84 17.66
N ARG A 184 22.30 5.05 17.50
CA ARG A 184 23.05 6.27 17.13
C ARG A 184 23.62 7.05 18.31
N ASN A 185 23.38 6.60 19.54
CA ASN A 185 23.75 7.31 20.77
C ASN A 185 23.17 8.74 20.85
N GLU A 186 21.93 8.91 20.37
CA GLU A 186 21.17 10.17 20.43
C GLU A 186 20.29 10.22 21.70
N PRO A 187 20.05 11.42 22.26
CA PRO A 187 19.16 11.58 23.40
C PRO A 187 17.71 11.16 23.08
N VAL A 188 16.98 10.76 24.11
CA VAL A 188 15.58 10.34 23.98
C VAL A 188 14.70 11.54 24.25
N ASP A 189 14.27 12.22 23.20
CA ASP A 189 13.24 13.24 23.32
C ASP A 189 11.86 12.57 23.29
N THR A 190 11.00 12.90 24.25
CA THR A 190 9.63 12.40 24.29
C THR A 190 8.68 13.46 23.71
N PRO A 191 7.82 13.12 22.72
CA PRO A 191 6.86 14.08 22.17
C PRO A 191 5.88 14.63 23.22
N VAL A 192 5.69 13.90 24.33
CA VAL A 192 4.78 14.23 25.43
C VAL A 192 5.26 15.45 26.21
N GLU A 193 6.59 15.60 26.40
CA GLU A 193 7.20 16.77 27.02
C GLU A 193 7.06 18.00 26.11
N ALA A 194 7.39 17.85 24.82
CA ALA A 194 7.26 18.93 23.83
C ALA A 194 5.80 19.39 23.64
N ALA A 195 4.84 18.48 23.74
CA ALA A 195 3.41 18.77 23.67
C ALA A 195 2.82 19.36 24.97
N GLY A 196 3.61 19.45 26.05
CA GLY A 196 3.12 19.90 27.37
C GLY A 196 2.08 18.97 27.99
N ILE A 197 1.98 17.72 27.51
CA ILE A 197 1.06 16.69 28.02
C ILE A 197 1.66 16.03 29.27
N ALA A 198 2.99 16.08 29.42
CA ALA A 198 3.67 15.65 30.63
C ALA A 198 3.33 16.61 31.79
N GLN A 199 2.18 16.40 32.44
CA GLN A 199 2.00 16.90 33.79
C GLN A 199 2.93 16.09 34.70
N SER A 200 3.77 16.82 35.44
CA SER A 200 4.71 16.33 36.43
C SER A 200 4.29 14.99 37.05
N MET A 201 4.96 13.90 36.69
CA MET A 201 5.03 12.74 37.57
C MET A 201 5.96 13.10 38.73
N THR A 202 5.48 13.99 39.61
CA THR A 202 6.02 14.12 40.96
C THR A 202 5.38 13.02 41.79
N ARG A 203 6.10 11.90 41.93
CA ARG A 203 6.23 11.15 43.18
C ARG A 203 7.38 10.16 43.09
#